data_AF-A0A6V7I215-F1
#
_entry.id   AF-A0A6V7I215-F1
#
_cell.length_a   1.000
_cell.length_b   1.000
_cell.length_c   1.000
_cell.angle_alpha   90.00
_cell.angle_beta   90.00
_cell.angle_gamma   90.00
#
_symmetry.space_group_name_H-M   'P 1'
#
loop_
_entity.id
_entity.type
_entity.pdbx_description
1 polymer ?
#
loop_
_entity_poly.entity_id
_entity_poly.type
_entity_poly.pdbx_seq_one_letter_code
_entity_poly.pdbx_strand_id
1 'polypeptide(L)' 'SSLGAAITMPICGFLIASVGWESVFYVTGGIGLVWSVAWFVFVYDSPAQHPRISDEERKFIEESIGDTASKK' A
#
# COMPACT_ATOMS: atom_id res chain seq x y z
N SER A 1 -11.57 -11.66 -6.65
CA SER A 1 -11.94 -10.97 -5.40
C SER A 1 -12.25 -11.90 -4.21
N SER A 2 -12.07 -13.22 -4.30
CA SER A 2 -12.48 -14.19 -3.27
C SER A 2 -11.38 -14.65 -2.31
N LEU A 3 -10.11 -14.40 -2.61
CA LEU A 3 -8.99 -14.89 -1.77
C LEU A 3 -8.93 -14.22 -0.40
N GLY A 4 -9.22 -12.91 -0.34
CA GLY A 4 -9.27 -12.18 0.93
C GLY A 4 -10.34 -12.74 1.86
N ALA A 5 -11.56 -12.95 1.36
CA ALA A 5 -12.65 -13.51 2.16
C ALA A 5 -12.34 -14.94 2.65
N ALA A 6 -11.71 -15.77 1.80
CA ALA A 6 -11.32 -17.13 2.17
C ALA A 6 -10.33 -17.19 3.35
N ILE A 7 -9.47 -16.19 3.48
CA ILE A 7 -8.48 -16.08 4.55
C ILE A 7 -9.08 -15.37 5.78
N THR A 8 -9.91 -14.35 5.57
CA THR A 8 -10.52 -13.59 6.66
C THR A 8 -11.49 -14.42 7.49
N MET A 9 -12.30 -15.30 6.89
CA MET A 9 -13.27 -16.12 7.62
C MET A 9 -12.66 -17.00 8.73
N PRO A 10 -11.62 -17.82 8.48
CA PRO A 10 -10.98 -18.61 9.54
C PRO A 10 -10.26 -17.76 10.58
N ILE A 11 -9.64 -16.64 10.17
CA ILE A 11 -8.97 -15.71 11.10
C ILE A 11 -9.99 -15.08 12.06
N CYS A 12 -11.12 -14.61 11.54
CA CYS A 12 -12.21 -14.09 12.37
C CYS A 12 -12.74 -15.16 13.33
N GLY A 13 -12.97 -16.39 12.85
CA GLY A 13 -13.41 -17.49 13.71
C GLY A 13 -12.43 -17.79 14.86
N PHE A 14 -11.13 -17.81 14.58
CA PHE A 14 -10.09 -18.02 15.59
C PHE A 14 -10.02 -16.86 16.61
N LEU A 15 -10.13 -15.62 16.14
CA LEU A 15 -10.13 -14.43 16.99
C LEU A 15 -11.34 -14.39 17.93
N ILE A 16 -12.53 -14.66 17.41
CA ILE A 16 -13.77 -14.70 18.20
C ILE A 16 -13.67 -15.78 19.29
N ALA A 17 -13.14 -16.96 18.95
CA ALA A 17 -13.02 -18.09 19.87
C ALA A 17 -11.97 -17.87 20.98
N SER A 18 -10.94 -17.06 20.74
CA SER A 18 -9.82 -16.86 21.68
C SER A 18 -9.97 -15.60 22.54
N VAL A 19 -10.38 -14.48 21.95
CA VAL A 19 -10.35 -13.15 22.60
C VAL A 19 -11.74 -12.50 22.61
N GLY A 20 -12.72 -13.07 21.91
CA GLY A 20 -14.09 -12.55 21.83
C GLY A 20 -14.37 -11.77 20.54
N TRP A 21 -15.64 -11.43 20.31
CA TRP A 21 -16.08 -10.84 19.04
C TRP A 21 -15.49 -9.43 18.77
N GLU A 22 -15.16 -8.71 19.84
CA GLU A 22 -14.61 -7.36 19.84
C GLU A 22 -13.25 -7.29 19.15
N SER A 23 -12.44 -8.36 19.26
CA SER A 23 -11.09 -8.41 18.72
C SER A 23 -11.04 -8.33 17.20
N VAL A 24 -12.12 -8.74 16.51
CA VAL A 24 -12.21 -8.65 15.05
C VAL A 24 -12.12 -7.20 14.60
N PHE A 25 -12.75 -6.28 15.32
CA PHE A 25 -12.72 -4.84 15.01
C PHE A 25 -11.34 -4.24 15.25
N TYR A 26 -10.68 -4.60 16.36
CA TYR A 26 -9.32 -4.14 16.65
C TYR A 26 -8.30 -4.64 15.61
N VAL A 27 -8.38 -5.91 15.21
CA VAL A 27 -7.45 -6.49 14.24
C VAL A 27 -7.67 -5.93 12.85
N THR A 28 -8.92 -5.93 12.35
CA THR A 28 -9.22 -5.42 11.00
C THR A 28 -8.98 -3.91 10.91
N GLY A 29 -9.38 -3.14 11.92
CA GLY A 29 -9.11 -1.71 12.00
C GLY A 29 -7.63 -1.40 12.12
N GLY A 30 -6.89 -2.16 12.94
CA GLY A 30 -5.44 -2.03 13.08
C GLY A 30 -4.68 -2.35 11.81
N ILE A 31 -5.01 -3.45 11.12
CA ILE A 31 -4.43 -3.81 9.82
C ILE A 31 -4.71 -2.71 8.79
N GLY A 32 -5.95 -2.20 8.73
CA GLY A 32 -6.32 -1.11 7.83
C GLY A 32 -5.52 0.15 8.11
N LEU A 33 -5.36 0.54 9.37
CA LEU A 33 -4.63 1.74 9.77
C LEU A 33 -3.12 1.60 9.47
N VAL A 34 -2.52 0.46 9.80
CA VAL A 34 -1.12 0.17 9.46
C VAL A 34 -0.93 0.20 7.94
N TRP A 35 -1.86 -0.37 7.18
CA TRP A 35 -1.83 -0.33 5.72
C TRP A 35 -1.97 1.10 5.18
N SER A 36 -2.87 1.91 5.74
CA SER A 36 -2.99 3.33 5.36
C SER A 36 -1.71 4.10 5.66
N VAL A 37 -1.10 3.93 6.83
CA VAL A 37 0.17 4.57 7.17
C VAL A 37 1.28 4.12 6.22
N ALA A 38 1.37 2.81 5.95
CA ALA A 38 2.32 2.27 4.99
C ALA A 38 2.06 2.87 3.59
N TRP A 39 0.81 3.00 3.16
CA TRP A 39 0.46 3.63 1.90
C TRP A 39 0.92 5.10 1.85
N PHE A 40 0.67 5.88 2.90
CA PHE A 40 1.16 7.26 2.99
C PHE A 40 2.69 7.39 2.99
N VAL A 41 3.41 6.38 3.47
CA VAL A 41 4.88 6.38 3.53
C VAL A 41 5.53 5.78 2.28
N PHE A 42 4.87 4.85 1.58
CA PHE A 42 5.46 4.13 0.45
C PHE A 42 4.90 4.56 -0.90
N VAL A 43 3.67 5.06 -0.95
CA VAL A 43 3.02 5.45 -2.20
C VAL A 43 3.04 6.95 -2.33
N TYR A 44 3.98 7.44 -3.15
CA TYR A 44 4.05 8.82 -3.58
C TYR A 44 3.63 8.93 -5.04
N ASP A 45 2.67 9.81 -5.33
CA ASP A 45 2.12 10.05 -6.67
C ASP A 45 3.14 10.71 -7.62
N SER A 46 4.27 11.19 -7.08
CA SER A 46 5.29 11.89 -7.84
C SER A 46 6.70 11.46 -7.42
N PRO A 47 7.56 11.03 -8.36
CA PRO A 47 8.98 10.76 -8.10
C PRO A 47 9.72 12.00 -7.57
N ALA A 48 9.12 13.20 -7.67
CA ALA A 48 9.67 14.47 -7.19
C ALA A 48 9.58 14.69 -5.67
N GLN A 49 8.82 13.88 -4.91
CA GLN A 49 8.63 14.06 -3.46
C GLN A 49 9.32 12.99 -2.60
N HIS A 50 10.08 12.08 -3.22
CA HIS A 50 10.78 11.02 -2.51
C HIS A 50 12.16 11.52 -2.05
N PRO A 51 12.44 11.66 -0.74
CA PRO A 51 13.76 12.09 -0.23
C PRO A 51 14.88 11.04 -0.43
N ARG A 52 14.60 10.00 -1.22
CA ARG A 52 15.48 8.87 -1.49
C ARG A 52 15.66 8.59 -3.00
N ILE A 53 15.21 9.49 -3.86
CA ILE A 53 15.49 9.40 -5.30
C ILE A 53 16.92 9.90 -5.52
N SER A 54 17.80 9.03 -5.99
CA SER A 54 19.13 9.41 -6.45
C SER A 54 18.97 10.38 -7.63
N ASP A 55 19.81 11.42 -7.73
CA ASP A 55 19.80 12.37 -8.85
C ASP A 55 19.83 11.68 -10.24
N GLU A 56 20.33 10.44 -10.29
CA GLU A 56 20.37 9.56 -11.46
C GLU A 56 18.98 9.16 -11.98
N GLU A 57 18.02 8.82 -11.10
CA GLU A 57 16.66 8.43 -11.51
C GLU A 57 15.84 9.63 -11.96
N ARG A 58 16.07 10.81 -11.37
CA ARG A 58 15.46 12.06 -11.81
C ARG A 58 15.85 12.39 -13.26
N LYS A 59 17.14 12.25 -13.59
CA LYS A 59 17.65 12.49 -14.94
C LYS A 59 17.07 11.51 -15.97
N PHE A 60 16.94 10.24 -15.59
CA PHE A 60 16.32 9.22 -16.44
C PHE A 60 14.85 9.53 -16.80
N ILE A 61 14.07 10.04 -15.84
CA ILE A 61 12.66 10.41 -16.06
C ILE A 61 12.57 11.67 -16.95
N GLU A 62 13.41 12.68 -16.72
CA GLU A 62 13.46 13.90 -17.54
C GLU A 62 13.83 13.58 -19.01
N GLU A 63 14.78 12.67 -19.24
CA GLU A 63 15.17 12.23 -20.60
C GLU A 63 14.08 11.37 -21.27
N SER A 64 13.43 10.47 -20.53
CA SER A 64 12.41 9.56 -21.08
C SER A 64 11.07 10.24 -21.43
N ILE A 65 10.69 11.28 -20.67
CA ILE A 65 9.48 12.08 -20.94
C ILE A 65 9.64 12.95 -22.18
N GLY A 66 10.85 13.48 -22.45
CA GLY A 66 11.14 14.26 -23.66
C GLY A 66 11.00 13.44 -24.95
N ASP A 67 11.39 12.16 -24.94
CA ASP A 67 11.32 11.28 -26.11
C ASP A 67 9.88 10.86 -26.46
N THR A 68 9.03 10.65 -25.44
CA THR A 68 7.65 10.18 -25.66
C THR A 68 6.75 11.29 -26.23
N ALA A 69 7.00 12.56 -25.90
CA ALA A 69 6.24 13.69 -26.45
C ALA A 69 6.56 14.00 -27.93
N SER A 70 7.76 13.61 -28.40
CA SER A 70 8.17 13.81 -29.80
C SER A 70 7.68 12.71 -30.75
N LYS A 71 7.01 11.67 -30.22
CA LYS A 71 6.54 10.51 -31.00
C LYS A 71 5.01 10.46 -31.12
N LYS A 72 4.39 11.60 -31.39
CA LYS A 72 2.99 11.69 -31.82
C LYS A 72 2.87 12.42 -33.14
#